data_AF-A0A972BIH8-F1
#
_entry.id   AF-A0A972BIH8-F1
#
_cell.length_a   1.000
_cell.length_b   1.000
_cell.length_c   1.000
_cell.angle_alpha   90.00
_cell.angle_beta   90.00
_cell.angle_gamma   90.00
#
_symmetry.space_group_name_H-M   'P 1'
#
loop_
_entity.id
_entity.type
_entity.pdbx_description
1 polymer ?
#
loop_
_entity_poly.entity_id
_entity_poly.type
_entity_poly.pdbx_seq_one_letter_code
_entity_poly.pdbx_strand_id
1 'polypeptide(L)'
;MLAVKPTQEEIRTILGAEVFGAWEGVRHFILDHYNMDVTWDDGGKYGAYECKFRKSGKTLCTLYVKKEELVVLIIFGKDEREKFEAERREFSPQLQQIYDAAKTYHDGKWMYISLRDSRLVPDITRMLVIKKKPNRRITMCGYICDHCKAYARNIKKHDERERLSALWGKYYGLDIPAGAIYCDGCRSTKKDARRIDNNCPVRACVLENKVDNCSECSKYPCAVFSERKGLSCAEARQVLGESFSEEEYEEYMLAYDNKSRLDRMVRAK
;
A
#
# COMPACT_ATOMS: atom_id res chain seq x y z
N MET A 1 -1.64 -9.78 19.18
CA MET A 1 -1.71 -10.00 17.72
C MET A 1 -2.87 -10.93 17.44
N LEU A 2 -3.81 -10.48 16.63
CA LEU A 2 -4.97 -11.27 16.23
C LEU A 2 -4.54 -12.49 15.40
N ALA A 3 -5.21 -13.62 15.62
CA ALA A 3 -4.99 -14.83 14.84
C ALA A 3 -5.48 -14.69 13.39
N VAL A 4 -6.54 -13.89 13.18
CA VAL A 4 -7.14 -13.59 11.88
C VAL A 4 -7.26 -12.07 11.75
N LYS A 5 -6.78 -11.51 10.64
CA LYS A 5 -6.96 -10.07 10.33
C LYS A 5 -8.40 -9.82 9.89
N PRO A 6 -9.00 -8.66 10.21
CA PRO A 6 -10.33 -8.33 9.73
C PRO A 6 -10.34 -8.12 8.21
N THR A 7 -11.45 -8.51 7.59
CA THR A 7 -11.75 -8.25 6.18
C THR A 7 -12.04 -6.77 5.96
N GLN A 8 -11.92 -6.30 4.70
CA GLN A 8 -12.29 -4.92 4.37
C GLN A 8 -13.78 -4.68 4.59
N GLU A 9 -14.63 -5.70 4.42
CA GLU A 9 -16.08 -5.58 4.63
C GLU A 9 -16.45 -5.46 6.11
N GLU A 10 -15.76 -6.18 7.00
CA GLU A 10 -15.88 -5.99 8.45
C GLU A 10 -15.45 -4.57 8.86
N ILE A 11 -14.32 -4.10 8.33
CA ILE A 11 -13.83 -2.74 8.59
C ILE A 11 -14.85 -1.70 8.08
N ARG A 12 -15.39 -1.89 6.87
CA ARG A 12 -16.42 -1.03 6.26
C ARG A 12 -17.69 -1.01 7.10
N THR A 13 -18.12 -2.16 7.63
CA THR A 13 -19.30 -2.27 8.48
C THR A 13 -19.13 -1.47 9.78
N ILE A 14 -17.95 -1.50 10.39
CA ILE A 14 -17.66 -0.76 11.62
C ILE A 14 -17.55 0.74 11.34
N LEU A 15 -16.84 1.12 10.29
CA LEU A 15 -16.56 2.53 9.96
C LEU A 15 -17.74 3.26 9.31
N GLY A 16 -18.63 2.54 8.61
CA GLY A 16 -19.58 3.16 7.69
C GLY A 16 -18.90 3.68 6.41
N ALA A 17 -19.70 3.95 5.38
CA ALA A 17 -19.18 4.23 4.03
C ALA A 17 -18.29 5.48 3.95
N GLU A 18 -18.64 6.56 4.66
CA GLU A 18 -17.89 7.83 4.61
C GLU A 18 -16.51 7.71 5.26
N VAL A 19 -16.44 7.13 6.45
CA VAL A 19 -15.17 6.93 7.18
C VAL A 19 -14.33 5.84 6.54
N PHE A 20 -14.95 4.83 5.92
CA PHE A 20 -14.24 3.82 5.15
C PHE A 20 -13.46 4.43 3.97
N GLY A 21 -13.96 5.50 3.35
CA GLY A 21 -13.18 6.25 2.35
C GLY A 21 -11.88 6.83 2.93
N ALA A 22 -11.90 7.29 4.19
CA ALA A 22 -10.71 7.79 4.88
C ALA A 22 -9.72 6.65 5.19
N TRP A 23 -10.25 5.49 5.62
CA TRP A 23 -9.47 4.27 5.80
C TRP A 23 -8.74 3.87 4.51
N GLU A 24 -9.46 3.78 3.40
CA GLU A 24 -8.89 3.45 2.10
C GLU A 24 -7.85 4.49 1.66
N GLY A 25 -8.14 5.78 1.85
CA GLY A 25 -7.21 6.86 1.51
C GLY A 25 -5.86 6.74 2.22
N VAL A 26 -5.89 6.57 3.55
CA VAL A 26 -4.66 6.42 4.35
C VAL A 26 -3.96 5.10 4.05
N ARG A 27 -4.70 3.98 4.03
CA ARG A 27 -4.14 2.65 3.80
C ARG A 27 -3.50 2.53 2.42
N HIS A 28 -4.19 2.96 1.37
CA HIS A 28 -3.65 2.91 0.01
C HIS A 28 -2.42 3.81 -0.15
N PHE A 29 -2.42 5.00 0.46
CA PHE A 29 -1.22 5.83 0.47
C PHE A 29 -0.03 5.09 1.09
N ILE A 30 -0.21 4.43 2.23
CA ILE A 30 0.85 3.66 2.88
C ILE A 30 1.31 2.50 1.98
N LEU A 31 0.38 1.71 1.45
CA LEU A 31 0.67 0.57 0.58
C LEU A 31 1.36 0.99 -0.73
N ASP A 32 1.12 2.17 -1.24
CA ASP A 32 1.74 2.61 -2.50
C ASP A 32 3.15 3.19 -2.28
N HIS A 33 3.41 3.79 -1.12
CA HIS A 33 4.62 4.58 -0.86
C HIS A 33 5.61 3.94 0.12
N TYR A 34 5.17 2.95 0.91
CA TYR A 34 5.97 2.38 1.98
C TYR A 34 6.02 0.85 1.97
N ASN A 35 7.23 0.32 2.14
CA ASN A 35 7.45 -1.07 2.54
C ASN A 35 7.35 -1.17 4.06
N MET A 36 6.19 -1.57 4.55
CA MET A 36 5.87 -1.76 5.96
C MET A 36 5.40 -3.18 6.22
N ASP A 37 5.77 -3.72 7.38
CA ASP A 37 5.10 -4.88 7.95
C ASP A 37 3.80 -4.38 8.59
N VAL A 38 2.71 -5.13 8.41
CA VAL A 38 1.39 -4.80 8.96
C VAL A 38 1.08 -5.81 10.07
N THR A 39 0.77 -5.30 11.26
CA THR A 39 0.35 -6.15 12.38
C THR A 39 -1.03 -5.74 12.85
N TRP A 40 -1.87 -6.73 13.17
CA TRP A 40 -3.22 -6.53 13.67
C TRP A 40 -3.32 -6.96 15.12
N ASP A 41 -4.00 -6.17 15.94
CA ASP A 41 -4.33 -6.49 17.32
C ASP A 41 -5.77 -6.09 17.67
N ASP A 42 -6.23 -6.55 18.83
CA ASP A 42 -7.43 -6.01 19.45
C ASP A 42 -7.26 -4.51 19.70
N GLY A 43 -8.28 -3.71 19.35
CA GLY A 43 -8.19 -2.26 19.54
C GLY A 43 -8.33 -1.82 21.01
N GLY A 44 -8.72 -2.73 21.91
CA GLY A 44 -8.90 -2.50 23.33
C GLY A 44 -9.81 -1.31 23.60
N LYS A 45 -9.39 -0.44 24.52
CA LYS A 45 -10.12 0.81 24.83
C LYS A 45 -10.13 1.84 23.69
N TYR A 46 -9.37 1.61 22.63
CA TYR A 46 -9.22 2.55 21.51
C TYR A 46 -9.95 2.10 20.24
N GLY A 47 -10.62 0.93 20.23
CA GLY A 47 -11.47 0.52 19.10
C GLY A 47 -11.68 -0.98 19.01
N ALA A 48 -12.36 -1.41 17.94
CA ALA A 48 -12.51 -2.83 17.63
C ALA A 48 -11.19 -3.44 17.17
N TYR A 49 -10.43 -2.72 16.35
CA TYR A 49 -9.16 -3.21 15.81
C TYR A 49 -8.04 -2.16 15.89
N GLU A 50 -6.82 -2.63 16.11
CA GLU A 50 -5.58 -1.88 15.94
C GLU A 50 -4.81 -2.42 14.71
N CYS A 51 -4.59 -1.59 13.70
CA CYS A 51 -3.75 -1.89 12.54
C CYS A 51 -2.48 -1.04 12.58
N LYS A 52 -1.32 -1.67 12.74
CA LYS A 52 -0.03 -0.97 12.90
C LYS A 52 0.87 -1.20 11.70
N PHE A 53 1.35 -0.11 11.12
CA PHE A 53 2.35 -0.13 10.05
C PHE A 53 3.73 0.12 10.64
N ARG A 54 4.60 -0.88 10.61
CA ARG A 54 5.93 -0.81 11.25
C ARG A 54 7.00 -1.45 10.40
N LYS A 55 8.24 -1.02 10.57
CA LYS A 55 9.40 -1.65 9.95
C LYS A 55 10.63 -1.49 10.82
N SER A 56 11.39 -2.57 11.01
CA SER A 56 12.67 -2.55 11.75
C SER A 56 12.53 -1.90 13.13
N GLY A 57 11.51 -2.30 13.89
CA GLY A 57 11.24 -1.80 15.24
C GLY A 57 10.56 -0.42 15.32
N LYS A 58 10.45 0.34 14.22
CA LYS A 58 9.84 1.68 14.20
C LYS A 58 8.44 1.67 13.61
N THR A 59 7.51 2.34 14.26
CA THR A 59 6.13 2.54 13.78
C THR A 59 6.06 3.76 12.86
N LEU A 60 5.42 3.62 11.70
CA LEU A 60 5.04 4.74 10.84
C LEU A 60 3.78 5.41 11.41
N CYS A 61 2.71 4.63 11.55
CA CYS A 61 1.47 5.04 12.20
C CYS A 61 0.69 3.82 12.70
N THR A 62 -0.31 4.07 13.53
CA THR A 62 -1.29 3.08 13.96
C THR A 62 -2.68 3.58 13.57
N LEU A 63 -3.52 2.71 13.04
CA LEU A 63 -4.92 2.98 12.71
C LEU A 63 -5.80 2.22 13.69
N TYR A 64 -6.66 2.94 14.41
CA TYR A 64 -7.68 2.35 15.26
C TYR A 64 -9.03 2.42 14.56
N VAL A 65 -9.64 1.25 14.36
CA VAL A 65 -10.96 1.10 13.76
C VAL A 65 -11.99 1.14 14.88
N LYS A 66 -12.81 2.20 14.92
CA LYS A 66 -13.91 2.36 15.87
C LYS A 66 -15.23 2.51 15.12
N LYS A 67 -16.35 2.30 15.81
CA LYS A 67 -17.67 2.53 15.22
C LYS A 67 -17.78 3.98 14.71
N GLU A 68 -17.96 4.14 13.40
CA GLU A 68 -18.10 5.44 12.71
C GLU A 68 -16.94 6.44 12.96
N GLU A 69 -15.76 5.94 13.32
CA GLU A 69 -14.57 6.78 13.54
C GLU A 69 -13.29 5.99 13.23
N LEU A 70 -12.38 6.61 12.48
CA LEU A 70 -11.02 6.12 12.30
C LEU A 70 -10.06 7.02 13.06
N VAL A 71 -9.24 6.48 13.96
CA VAL A 71 -8.20 7.27 14.62
C VAL A 71 -6.84 6.90 14.08
N VAL A 72 -6.12 7.90 13.54
CA VAL A 72 -4.74 7.75 13.09
C VAL A 72 -3.81 8.28 14.18
N LEU A 73 -3.00 7.39 14.75
CA LEU A 73 -1.94 7.76 15.68
C LEU A 73 -0.62 7.94 14.94
N ILE A 74 -0.07 9.15 15.00
CA ILE A 74 1.26 9.50 14.51
C ILE A 74 2.07 10.07 15.68
N ILE A 75 3.32 9.61 15.82
CA ILE A 75 4.23 10.07 16.87
C ILE A 75 5.42 10.76 16.24
N PHE A 76 5.60 12.06 16.53
CA PHE A 76 6.74 12.85 16.08
C PHE A 76 7.80 13.02 17.19
N GLY A 77 9.01 12.55 16.91
CA GLY A 77 10.21 12.87 17.66
C GLY A 77 10.67 14.32 17.41
N LYS A 78 11.85 14.68 17.91
CA LYS A 78 12.38 16.04 17.80
C LYS A 78 12.49 16.53 16.35
N ASP A 79 13.22 15.80 15.50
CA ASP A 79 13.47 16.20 14.11
C ASP A 79 12.19 16.27 13.26
N GLU A 80 11.21 15.42 13.54
CA GLU A 80 9.93 15.38 12.83
C GLU A 80 9.06 16.59 13.20
N ARG A 81 9.13 17.03 14.46
CA ARG A 81 8.47 18.26 14.93
C ARG A 81 9.08 19.51 14.32
N GLU A 82 10.39 19.61 14.25
CA GLU A 82 11.08 20.76 13.61
C GLU A 82 10.65 20.90 12.14
N LYS A 83 10.56 19.79 11.40
CA LYS A 83 10.05 19.78 10.02
C LYS A 83 8.58 20.19 9.93
N PHE A 84 7.73 19.63 10.81
CA PHE A 84 6.32 20.01 10.85
C PHE A 84 6.14 21.50 11.13
N GLU A 85 6.88 22.05 12.10
CA GLU A 85 6.80 23.45 12.51
C GLU A 85 7.25 24.41 11.39
N ALA A 86 8.26 24.02 10.60
CA ALA A 86 8.71 24.78 9.43
C ALA A 86 7.64 24.87 8.32
N GLU A 87 6.88 23.79 8.12
CA GLU A 87 5.85 23.69 7.07
C GLU A 87 4.42 23.91 7.59
N ARG A 88 4.28 24.28 8.87
CA ARG A 88 3.02 24.22 9.63
C ARG A 88 1.87 24.97 8.98
N ARG A 89 2.15 26.12 8.39
CA ARG A 89 1.15 27.01 7.78
C ARG A 89 0.46 26.40 6.57
N GLU A 90 1.02 25.34 6.01
CA GLU A 90 0.47 24.64 4.85
C GLU A 90 -0.50 23.51 5.24
N PHE A 91 -0.60 23.17 6.52
CA PHE A 91 -1.58 22.21 7.03
C PHE A 91 -2.90 22.88 7.39
N SER A 92 -4.00 22.13 7.38
CA SER A 92 -5.30 22.68 7.75
C SER A 92 -5.31 23.25 9.18
N PRO A 93 -6.17 24.25 9.47
CA PRO A 93 -6.33 24.77 10.83
C PRO A 93 -6.68 23.68 11.85
N GLN A 94 -7.47 22.69 11.43
CA GLN A 94 -7.86 21.56 12.27
C GLN A 94 -6.64 20.72 12.67
N LEU A 95 -5.76 20.37 11.73
CA LEU A 95 -4.56 19.60 12.06
C LEU A 95 -3.57 20.40 12.92
N GLN A 96 -3.43 21.71 12.66
CA GLN A 96 -2.61 22.58 13.49
C GLN A 96 -3.08 22.59 14.95
N GLN A 97 -4.40 22.64 15.20
CA GLN A 97 -4.97 22.56 16.55
C GLN A 97 -4.71 21.20 17.20
N ILE A 98 -4.82 20.10 16.45
CA ILE A 98 -4.50 18.75 16.96
C ILE A 98 -3.03 18.69 17.39
N TYR A 99 -2.11 19.25 16.60
CA TYR A 99 -0.69 19.29 16.93
C TYR A 99 -0.41 20.09 18.22
N ASP A 100 -1.07 21.23 18.42
CA ASP A 100 -0.89 22.06 19.62
C ASP A 100 -1.42 21.40 20.88
N ALA A 101 -2.58 20.76 20.79
CA ALA A 101 -3.20 20.06 21.90
C ALA A 101 -2.48 18.73 22.22
N ALA A 102 -1.70 18.19 21.29
CA ALA A 102 -1.04 16.90 21.43
C ALA A 102 0.03 16.90 22.53
N LYS A 103 -0.07 15.92 23.42
CA LYS A 103 0.90 15.73 24.50
C LYS A 103 2.25 15.24 23.96
N THR A 104 3.32 15.83 24.48
CA THR A 104 4.70 15.36 24.25
C THR A 104 5.14 14.48 25.41
N TYR A 105 5.42 13.22 25.11
CA TYR A 105 5.97 12.21 26.00
C TYR A 105 7.47 12.06 25.77
N HIS A 106 8.11 11.19 26.55
CA HIS A 106 9.55 10.93 26.47
C HIS A 106 10.01 10.40 25.10
N ASP A 107 9.11 9.74 24.36
CA ASP A 107 9.37 9.13 23.05
C ASP A 107 8.82 9.95 21.86
N GLY A 108 8.19 11.10 22.12
CA GLY A 108 7.72 12.02 21.09
C GLY A 108 6.39 12.69 21.40
N LYS A 109 5.90 13.52 20.48
CA LYS A 109 4.56 14.11 20.51
C LYS A 109 3.57 13.15 19.86
N TRP A 110 2.56 12.74 20.61
CA TRP A 110 1.55 11.77 20.18
C TRP A 110 0.30 12.49 19.70
N MET A 111 0.02 12.38 18.41
CA MET A 111 -1.15 12.99 17.79
C MET A 111 -2.15 11.90 17.45
N TYR A 112 -3.29 11.93 18.13
CA TYR A 112 -4.45 11.10 17.83
C TYR A 112 -5.40 11.90 16.94
N ILE A 113 -5.44 11.55 15.65
CA ILE A 113 -6.20 12.27 14.63
C ILE A 113 -7.48 11.49 14.34
N SER A 114 -8.62 11.94 14.86
CA SER A 114 -9.94 11.35 14.58
C SER A 114 -10.45 11.79 13.21
N LEU A 115 -10.85 10.81 12.41
CA LEU A 115 -11.44 10.98 11.08
C LEU A 115 -12.86 10.46 11.08
N ARG A 116 -13.76 11.30 10.57
CA ARG A 116 -15.17 10.96 10.28
C ARG A 116 -15.50 11.02 8.79
N ASP A 117 -14.53 11.43 7.99
CA ASP A 117 -14.59 11.57 6.55
C ASP A 117 -13.16 11.69 5.99
N SER A 118 -13.03 11.92 4.68
CA SER A 118 -11.75 11.95 3.98
C SER A 118 -11.04 13.31 3.97
N ARG A 119 -11.59 14.37 4.59
CA ARG A 119 -11.06 15.75 4.48
C ARG A 119 -9.64 15.92 5.00
N LEU A 120 -9.27 15.21 6.07
CA LEU A 120 -7.91 15.26 6.65
C LEU A 120 -6.94 14.24 6.06
N VAL A 121 -7.36 13.41 5.08
CA VAL A 121 -6.45 12.44 4.45
C VAL A 121 -5.22 13.13 3.82
N PRO A 122 -5.32 14.24 3.08
CA PRO A 122 -4.15 14.93 2.51
C PRO A 122 -3.16 15.41 3.59
N ASP A 123 -3.68 15.93 4.69
CA ASP A 123 -2.89 16.35 5.85
C ASP A 123 -2.15 15.16 6.48
N ILE A 124 -2.85 14.04 6.67
CA ILE A 124 -2.26 12.82 7.23
C ILE A 124 -1.17 12.26 6.31
N THR A 125 -1.40 12.16 5.01
CA THR A 125 -0.40 11.61 4.09
C THR A 125 0.86 12.47 4.08
N ARG A 126 0.73 13.79 4.17
CA ARG A 126 1.86 14.71 4.33
C ARG A 126 2.57 14.52 5.68
N MET A 127 1.85 14.31 6.78
CA MET A 127 2.47 13.95 8.06
C MET A 127 3.26 12.64 7.99
N LEU A 128 2.77 11.64 7.25
CA LEU A 128 3.49 10.38 7.05
C LEU A 128 4.79 10.58 6.27
N VAL A 129 4.81 11.50 5.31
CA VAL A 129 6.04 11.88 4.57
C VAL A 129 7.05 12.55 5.50
N ILE A 130 6.61 13.42 6.40
CA ILE A 130 7.46 14.01 7.45
C ILE A 130 8.00 12.91 8.37
N LYS A 131 7.14 11.99 8.82
CA LYS A 131 7.49 10.86 9.70
C LYS A 131 8.58 10.00 9.10
N LYS A 132 8.45 9.69 7.81
CA LYS A 132 9.39 8.85 7.08
C LYS A 132 9.28 9.17 5.60
N LYS A 133 10.43 9.38 4.96
CA LYS A 133 10.49 9.45 3.50
C LYS A 133 9.95 8.14 2.89
N PRO A 134 9.07 8.21 1.88
CA PRO A 134 8.65 7.04 1.11
C PRO A 134 9.83 6.17 0.69
N ASN A 135 9.67 4.86 0.84
CA ASN A 135 10.74 3.89 0.62
C ASN A 135 10.32 2.71 -0.27
N ARG A 136 9.08 2.68 -0.74
CA ARG A 136 8.63 1.71 -1.74
C ARG A 136 9.09 2.15 -3.12
N ARG A 137 9.66 1.21 -3.87
CA ARG A 137 9.93 1.39 -5.29
C ARG A 137 8.92 0.57 -6.07
N ILE A 138 8.11 1.25 -6.88
CA ILE A 138 7.20 0.59 -7.80
C ILE A 138 7.95 0.11 -9.05
N THR A 139 7.39 -0.89 -9.71
CA THR A 139 7.88 -1.34 -11.00
C THR A 139 7.45 -0.38 -12.11
N MET A 140 8.04 -0.55 -13.29
CA MET A 140 7.72 0.24 -14.48
C MET A 140 6.23 0.20 -14.85
N CYS A 141 5.57 -0.95 -14.62
CA CYS A 141 4.13 -1.13 -14.84
C CYS A 141 3.26 -0.84 -13.61
N GLY A 142 3.84 -0.42 -12.47
CA GLY A 142 3.09 -0.13 -11.24
C GLY A 142 2.85 -1.33 -10.30
N TYR A 143 3.37 -2.52 -10.59
CA TYR A 143 3.43 -3.61 -9.61
C TYR A 143 4.39 -3.28 -8.44
N ILE A 144 4.30 -4.04 -7.35
CA ILE A 144 5.13 -3.86 -6.16
C ILE A 144 5.91 -5.15 -5.84
N CYS A 145 7.21 -5.15 -6.13
CA CYS A 145 8.05 -6.34 -6.01
C CYS A 145 8.17 -6.86 -4.56
N ASP A 146 8.06 -5.98 -3.56
CA ASP A 146 8.17 -6.37 -2.15
C ASP A 146 6.97 -7.19 -1.65
N HIS A 147 5.81 -7.13 -2.32
CA HIS A 147 4.68 -8.04 -2.07
C HIS A 147 4.63 -9.24 -3.04
N CYS A 148 5.40 -9.23 -4.13
CA CYS A 148 5.32 -10.27 -5.14
C CYS A 148 6.06 -11.55 -4.69
N LYS A 149 5.35 -12.67 -4.57
CA LYS A 149 5.93 -13.98 -4.18
C LYS A 149 6.84 -14.58 -5.26
N ALA A 150 6.80 -14.07 -6.50
CA ALA A 150 7.75 -14.45 -7.56
C ALA A 150 9.09 -13.69 -7.47
N TYR A 151 9.19 -12.65 -6.63
CA TYR A 151 10.41 -11.86 -6.51
C TYR A 151 11.49 -12.64 -5.76
N ALA A 152 12.70 -12.70 -6.31
CA ALA A 152 13.81 -13.50 -5.81
C ALA A 152 14.12 -13.28 -4.32
N ARG A 153 14.00 -12.04 -3.82
CA ARG A 153 14.23 -11.74 -2.40
C ARG A 153 13.13 -12.29 -1.50
N ASN A 154 11.90 -12.33 -1.98
CA ASN A 154 10.76 -12.87 -1.25
C ASN A 154 10.82 -14.40 -1.23
N ILE A 155 11.14 -15.04 -2.36
CA ILE A 155 11.38 -16.50 -2.44
C ILE A 155 12.47 -16.92 -1.45
N LYS A 156 13.59 -16.18 -1.39
CA LYS A 156 14.69 -16.47 -0.45
C LYS A 156 14.26 -16.35 1.02
N LYS A 157 13.31 -15.47 1.33
CA LYS A 157 12.81 -15.24 2.69
C LYS A 157 11.80 -16.31 3.10
N HIS A 158 10.85 -16.61 2.21
CA HIS A 158 9.82 -17.62 2.40
C HIS A 158 9.31 -18.05 1.01
N ASP A 159 9.57 -19.31 0.65
CA ASP A 159 9.21 -19.83 -0.67
C ASP A 159 7.74 -20.26 -0.70
N GLU A 160 6.93 -19.51 -1.45
CA GLU A 160 5.49 -19.73 -1.60
C GLU A 160 5.10 -19.94 -3.08
N ARG A 161 6.05 -20.37 -3.91
CA ARG A 161 5.85 -20.44 -5.38
C ARG A 161 4.78 -21.45 -5.80
N GLU A 162 4.60 -22.54 -5.06
CA GLU A 162 3.52 -23.51 -5.34
C GLU A 162 2.15 -22.86 -5.19
N ARG A 163 1.94 -22.12 -4.10
CA ARG A 163 0.70 -21.38 -3.85
C ARG A 163 0.50 -20.28 -4.89
N LEU A 164 1.56 -19.54 -5.22
CA LEU A 164 1.48 -18.48 -6.24
C LEU A 164 1.13 -19.06 -7.62
N SER A 165 1.73 -20.18 -8.01
CA SER A 165 1.44 -20.88 -9.28
C SER A 165 -0.04 -21.22 -9.39
N ALA A 166 -0.60 -21.88 -8.37
CA ALA A 166 -2.03 -22.20 -8.34
C ALA A 166 -2.94 -20.96 -8.40
N LEU A 167 -2.58 -19.88 -7.69
CA LEU A 167 -3.35 -18.63 -7.71
C LEU A 167 -3.22 -17.88 -9.03
N TRP A 168 -2.08 -17.94 -9.72
CA TRP A 168 -1.97 -17.39 -11.08
C TRP A 168 -2.82 -18.17 -12.09
N GLY A 169 -2.92 -19.50 -11.94
CA GLY A 169 -3.89 -20.31 -12.68
C GLY A 169 -5.33 -19.87 -12.39
N LYS A 170 -5.69 -19.71 -11.11
CA LYS A 170 -7.03 -19.30 -10.67
C LYS A 170 -7.43 -17.89 -11.13
N TYR A 171 -6.56 -16.90 -10.96
CA TYR A 171 -6.89 -15.49 -11.21
C TYR A 171 -6.65 -15.05 -12.65
N TYR A 172 -5.71 -15.68 -13.36
CA TYR A 172 -5.27 -15.23 -14.68
C TYR A 172 -5.28 -16.34 -15.75
N GLY A 173 -5.63 -17.58 -15.39
CA GLY A 173 -5.57 -18.71 -16.33
C GLY A 173 -4.14 -19.09 -16.74
N LEU A 174 -3.13 -18.69 -15.96
CA LEU A 174 -1.73 -18.94 -16.27
C LEU A 174 -1.28 -20.30 -15.73
N ASP A 175 -0.73 -21.12 -16.62
CA ASP A 175 -0.08 -22.39 -16.25
C ASP A 175 1.45 -22.21 -16.23
N ILE A 176 1.97 -21.75 -15.09
CA ILE A 176 3.41 -21.55 -14.87
C ILE A 176 3.84 -22.45 -13.71
N PRO A 177 4.64 -23.51 -13.95
CA PRO A 177 5.15 -24.37 -12.89
C PRO A 177 5.93 -23.58 -11.83
N ALA A 178 5.78 -23.92 -10.55
CA ALA A 178 6.45 -23.24 -9.44
C ALA A 178 7.99 -23.12 -9.63
N GLY A 179 8.62 -24.14 -10.22
CA GLY A 179 10.05 -24.13 -10.54
C GLY A 179 10.46 -23.06 -11.56
N ALA A 180 9.55 -22.65 -12.45
CA ALA A 180 9.76 -21.59 -13.43
C ALA A 180 9.47 -20.18 -12.88
N ILE A 181 8.81 -20.07 -11.72
CA ILE A 181 8.50 -18.79 -11.09
C ILE A 181 9.76 -18.23 -10.43
N TYR A 182 10.39 -17.27 -11.09
CA TYR A 182 11.51 -16.51 -10.53
C TYR A 182 11.67 -15.14 -11.21
N CYS A 183 11.86 -14.08 -10.43
CA CYS A 183 12.05 -12.73 -10.94
C CYS A 183 13.08 -11.93 -10.14
N ASP A 184 14.11 -11.41 -10.79
CA ASP A 184 15.02 -10.41 -10.23
C ASP A 184 14.43 -8.98 -10.25
N GLY A 185 13.27 -8.80 -10.90
CA GLY A 185 12.57 -7.53 -11.04
C GLY A 185 12.94 -6.77 -12.33
N CYS A 186 12.00 -5.98 -12.84
CA CYS A 186 12.15 -5.26 -14.11
C CYS A 186 13.34 -4.28 -14.12
N ARG A 187 13.68 -3.71 -12.96
CA ARG A 187 14.77 -2.75 -12.75
C ARG A 187 16.12 -3.41 -12.39
N SER A 188 16.21 -4.74 -12.37
CA SER A 188 17.49 -5.42 -12.11
C SER A 188 18.51 -5.10 -13.21
N THR A 189 19.72 -4.78 -12.79
CA THR A 189 20.90 -4.49 -13.64
C THR A 189 21.83 -5.69 -13.81
N LYS A 190 21.50 -6.85 -13.22
CA LYS A 190 22.32 -8.06 -13.39
C LYS A 190 22.35 -8.46 -14.86
N LYS A 191 23.53 -8.89 -15.34
CA LYS A 191 23.72 -9.37 -16.72
C LYS A 191 22.84 -10.58 -17.03
N ASP A 192 22.64 -11.44 -16.05
CA ASP A 192 21.85 -12.67 -16.07
C ASP A 192 20.49 -12.51 -15.35
N ALA A 193 19.98 -11.28 -15.23
CA ALA A 193 18.70 -11.02 -14.55
C ALA A 193 17.58 -11.85 -15.16
N ARG A 194 16.99 -12.74 -14.36
CA ARG A 194 15.83 -13.54 -14.74
C ARG A 194 14.56 -12.76 -14.48
N ARG A 195 13.59 -12.84 -15.38
CA ARG A 195 12.27 -12.22 -15.23
C ARG A 195 11.21 -13.22 -15.67
N ILE A 196 10.02 -13.12 -15.06
CA ILE A 196 8.86 -13.91 -15.46
C ILE A 196 8.54 -13.67 -16.94
N ASP A 197 8.63 -12.42 -17.36
CA ASP A 197 8.41 -12.02 -18.75
C ASP A 197 9.61 -11.23 -19.26
N ASN A 198 10.40 -11.88 -20.12
CA ASN A 198 11.58 -11.26 -20.74
C ASN A 198 11.22 -10.32 -21.91
N ASN A 199 10.01 -10.45 -22.46
CA ASN A 199 9.50 -9.66 -23.59
C ASN A 199 8.41 -8.67 -23.14
N CYS A 200 8.50 -8.19 -21.90
CA CYS A 200 7.52 -7.27 -21.33
C CYS A 200 7.45 -5.96 -22.13
N PRO A 201 6.33 -5.65 -22.81
CA PRO A 201 6.22 -4.49 -23.68
C PRO A 201 6.23 -3.18 -22.89
N VAL A 202 5.67 -3.18 -21.67
CA VAL A 202 5.73 -2.04 -20.76
C VAL A 202 7.17 -1.72 -20.36
N ARG A 203 8.00 -2.73 -20.10
CA ARG A 203 9.41 -2.50 -19.75
C ARG A 203 10.17 -1.86 -20.90
N ALA A 204 9.99 -2.36 -22.12
CA ALA A 204 10.61 -1.78 -23.31
C ALA A 204 10.17 -0.32 -23.50
N CYS A 205 8.87 -0.07 -23.46
CA CYS A 205 8.27 1.26 -23.61
C CYS A 205 8.79 2.26 -22.56
N VAL A 206 8.85 1.89 -21.28
CA VAL A 206 9.33 2.77 -20.21
C VAL A 206 10.81 3.14 -20.38
N LEU A 207 11.64 2.17 -20.79
CA LEU A 207 13.06 2.42 -21.06
C LEU A 207 13.27 3.33 -22.28
N GLU A 208 12.52 3.11 -23.35
CA GLU A 208 12.57 3.91 -24.58
C GLU A 208 12.13 5.36 -24.34
N ASN A 209 11.02 5.54 -23.62
CA ASN A 209 10.45 6.86 -23.33
C ASN A 209 11.15 7.58 -22.16
N LYS A 210 12.12 6.93 -21.49
CA LYS A 210 12.91 7.49 -20.38
C LYS A 210 12.06 8.07 -19.24
N VAL A 211 10.90 7.46 -19.00
CA VAL A 211 10.07 7.74 -17.82
C VAL A 211 10.42 6.75 -16.71
N ASP A 212 10.10 7.05 -15.46
CA ASP A 212 10.33 6.07 -14.40
C ASP A 212 9.32 4.93 -14.51
N ASN A 213 8.05 5.23 -14.69
CA ASN A 213 6.96 4.26 -14.75
C ASN A 213 5.75 4.83 -15.51
N CYS A 214 4.75 3.99 -15.76
CA CYS A 214 3.56 4.37 -16.51
C CYS A 214 2.82 5.62 -15.99
N SER A 215 2.86 5.95 -14.69
CA SER A 215 2.18 7.15 -14.15
C SER A 215 2.81 8.48 -14.60
N GLU A 216 3.99 8.46 -15.22
CA GLU A 216 4.65 9.65 -15.78
C GLU A 216 4.34 9.86 -17.26
N CYS A 217 3.67 8.91 -17.91
CA CYS A 217 3.33 9.00 -19.32
C CYS A 217 2.00 9.74 -19.52
N SER A 218 1.99 10.77 -20.36
CA SER A 218 0.76 11.52 -20.72
C SER A 218 -0.28 10.68 -21.46
N LYS A 219 0.14 9.55 -22.06
CA LYS A 219 -0.75 8.60 -22.73
C LYS A 219 -1.32 7.53 -21.80
N TYR A 220 -0.96 7.55 -20.51
CA TYR A 220 -1.46 6.57 -19.55
C TYR A 220 -2.94 6.81 -19.22
N PRO A 221 -3.79 5.76 -19.18
CA PRO A 221 -3.51 4.37 -19.57
C PRO A 221 -3.52 4.18 -21.10
N CYS A 222 -2.54 3.46 -21.65
CA CYS A 222 -2.45 3.15 -23.09
C CYS A 222 -2.51 1.64 -23.36
N ALA A 223 -2.64 1.26 -24.64
CA ALA A 223 -2.68 -0.14 -25.07
C ALA A 223 -1.51 -0.98 -24.53
N VAL A 224 -0.28 -0.43 -24.56
CA VAL A 224 0.92 -1.10 -24.05
C VAL A 224 0.81 -1.40 -22.55
N PHE A 225 0.27 -0.46 -21.76
CA PHE A 225 0.02 -0.70 -20.33
C PHE A 225 -1.03 -1.80 -20.13
N SER A 226 -2.11 -1.77 -20.91
CA SER A 226 -3.22 -2.73 -20.80
C SER A 226 -2.77 -4.18 -20.99
N GLU A 227 -1.72 -4.45 -21.77
CA GLU A 227 -1.14 -5.79 -21.92
C GLU A 227 -0.54 -6.36 -20.62
N ARG A 228 -0.24 -5.51 -19.64
CA ARG A 228 0.33 -5.91 -18.33
C ARG A 228 -0.48 -5.33 -17.16
N LYS A 229 -1.76 -5.01 -17.40
CA LYS A 229 -2.69 -4.64 -16.33
C LYS A 229 -3.07 -5.90 -15.54
N GLY A 230 -2.84 -5.88 -14.23
CA GLY A 230 -3.37 -6.91 -13.33
C GLY A 230 -4.80 -6.58 -12.89
N LEU A 231 -5.48 -7.55 -12.29
CA LEU A 231 -6.84 -7.37 -11.81
C LEU A 231 -6.85 -6.50 -10.55
N SER A 232 -7.67 -5.46 -10.53
CA SER A 232 -8.06 -4.79 -9.28
C SER A 232 -8.89 -5.72 -8.40
N CYS A 233 -9.04 -5.40 -7.11
CA CYS A 233 -9.82 -6.23 -6.18
C CYS A 233 -11.27 -6.40 -6.67
N ALA A 234 -11.87 -5.32 -7.17
CA ALA A 234 -13.23 -5.33 -7.71
C ALA A 234 -13.34 -6.22 -8.97
N GLU A 235 -12.38 -6.11 -9.90
CA GLU A 235 -12.35 -6.95 -11.11
C GLU A 235 -12.12 -8.42 -10.77
N ALA A 236 -11.20 -8.71 -9.84
CA ALA A 236 -10.96 -10.06 -9.39
C ALA A 236 -12.21 -10.66 -8.73
N ARG A 237 -12.91 -9.90 -7.88
CA ARG A 237 -14.18 -10.34 -7.28
C ARG A 237 -15.25 -10.63 -8.34
N GLN A 238 -15.35 -9.78 -9.37
CA GLN A 238 -16.29 -9.98 -10.47
C GLN A 238 -15.95 -11.23 -11.31
N VAL A 239 -14.68 -11.44 -11.64
CA VAL A 239 -14.22 -12.56 -12.48
C VAL A 239 -14.35 -13.90 -11.75
N LEU A 240 -13.99 -13.94 -10.46
CA LEU A 240 -13.97 -15.19 -9.70
C LEU A 240 -15.30 -15.52 -9.01
N GLY A 241 -16.20 -14.55 -8.85
CA GLY A 241 -17.50 -14.73 -8.19
C GLY A 241 -17.35 -15.36 -6.79
N GLU A 242 -18.07 -16.45 -6.54
CA GLU A 242 -18.04 -17.19 -5.27
C GLU A 242 -16.67 -17.78 -4.93
N SER A 243 -15.79 -17.96 -5.92
CA SER A 243 -14.44 -18.47 -5.70
C SER A 243 -13.46 -17.37 -5.23
N PHE A 244 -13.88 -16.10 -5.21
CA PHE A 244 -13.05 -15.00 -4.74
C PHE A 244 -12.79 -15.09 -3.23
N SER A 245 -11.53 -14.89 -2.83
CA SER A 245 -11.16 -14.69 -1.43
C SER A 245 -10.39 -13.39 -1.29
N GLU A 246 -10.90 -12.49 -0.44
CA GLU A 246 -10.24 -11.21 -0.18
C GLU A 246 -8.88 -11.40 0.49
N GLU A 247 -8.76 -12.39 1.39
CA GLU A 247 -7.49 -12.72 2.04
C GLU A 247 -6.44 -13.15 1.01
N GLU A 248 -6.80 -14.06 0.11
CA GLU A 248 -5.93 -14.50 -0.98
C GLU A 248 -5.52 -13.32 -1.88
N TYR A 249 -6.48 -12.45 -2.20
CA TYR A 249 -6.22 -11.29 -3.03
C TYR A 249 -5.22 -10.34 -2.35
N GLU A 250 -5.46 -9.99 -1.08
CA GLU A 250 -4.59 -9.09 -0.33
C GLU A 250 -3.16 -9.64 -0.19
N GLU A 251 -3.02 -10.94 0.03
CA GLU A 251 -1.73 -11.57 0.29
C GLU A 251 -0.93 -11.84 -0.99
N TYR A 252 -1.59 -12.28 -2.07
CA TYR A 252 -0.91 -12.74 -3.28
C TYR A 252 -1.12 -11.84 -4.49
N MET A 253 -2.29 -11.22 -4.64
CA MET A 253 -2.68 -10.52 -5.87
C MET A 253 -2.55 -9.00 -5.79
N LEU A 254 -2.55 -8.41 -4.60
CA LEU A 254 -2.41 -6.97 -4.38
C LEU A 254 -1.12 -6.40 -5.00
N ALA A 255 -0.09 -7.25 -5.13
CA ALA A 255 1.15 -6.90 -5.81
C ALA A 255 0.95 -6.52 -7.29
N TYR A 256 -0.13 -7.03 -7.90
CA TYR A 256 -0.49 -6.88 -9.30
C TYR A 256 -1.61 -5.87 -9.55
N ASP A 257 -2.21 -5.27 -8.51
CA ASP A 257 -3.17 -4.16 -8.69
C ASP A 257 -2.43 -2.88 -9.10
N ASN A 258 -1.92 -2.85 -10.31
CA ASN A 258 -1.16 -1.70 -10.82
C ASN A 258 -2.05 -0.54 -11.23
N LYS A 259 -3.21 -0.80 -11.85
CA LYS A 259 -4.04 0.29 -12.35
C LYS A 259 -4.56 1.17 -11.22
N SER A 260 -5.15 0.58 -10.17
CA SER A 260 -5.68 1.37 -9.05
C SER A 260 -4.58 2.21 -8.38
N ARG A 261 -3.37 1.65 -8.28
CA ARG A 261 -2.19 2.34 -7.76
C ARG A 261 -1.74 3.49 -8.64
N LEU A 262 -1.50 3.24 -9.92
CA LEU A 262 -1.04 4.26 -10.85
C LEU A 262 -2.08 5.38 -11.03
N ASP A 263 -3.37 5.05 -11.06
CA ASP A 263 -4.45 6.06 -11.10
C ASP A 263 -4.38 7.01 -9.89
N ARG A 264 -4.10 6.50 -8.68
CA ARG A 264 -3.89 7.34 -7.49
C ARG A 264 -2.65 8.22 -7.62
N MET A 265 -1.57 7.70 -8.20
CA MET A 265 -0.34 8.47 -8.41
C MET A 265 -0.51 9.59 -9.45
N VAL A 266 -1.28 9.34 -10.51
CA VAL A 266 -1.58 10.35 -11.53
C VAL A 266 -2.44 11.47 -10.95
N ARG A 267 -3.45 11.14 -10.13
CA ARG A 267 -4.31 12.15 -9.47
C ARG A 267 -3.60 13.00 -8.42
N ALA A 268 -2.46 12.54 -7.91
CA ALA A 268 -1.69 13.26 -6.89
C ALA A 268 -0.68 14.27 -7.48
N LYS A 269 -0.56 14.35 -8.81
CA LYS A 269 0.27 15.31 -9.53
C LYS A 269 -0.57 16.52 -9.96
#